data_AF-A0A7C4R8U1-F1
#
_entry.id   AF-A0A7C4R8U1-F1
#
_cell.length_a   1.000
_cell.length_b   1.000
_cell.length_c   1.000
_cell.angle_alpha   90.00
_cell.angle_beta   90.00
_cell.angle_gamma   90.00
#
_symmetry.space_group_name_H-M   'P 1'
#
loop_
_entity.id
_entity.type
_entity.pdbx_description
1 polymer ?
#
loop_
_entity_poly.entity_id
_entity_poly.type
_entity_poly.pdbx_seq_one_letter_code
_entity_poly.pdbx_strand_id
1 'polypeptide(L)'
;MSKFDKEWSEYKTGITAALRPGPPLRHKIEIALKRIEAQVQYLNGAINLLSQRDKALFQKVVDAYSKHDMKRANVYASELAEIRKMANFMMNAELALERVALRLRTVTEVGNVAAVLAPVGRILQSVRTNIAGVFPNAERELGEITTLLDEVMVEASQVTGMSPDFEVASEEAEKILSEAAVIAEQRMKEKFP
;
A
#
# COMPACT_ATOMS: atom_id res chain seq x y z
N MET A 1 34.17 4.73 -2.24
CA MET A 1 32.71 4.74 -2.06
C MET A 1 32.26 3.30 -1.90
N SER A 2 31.44 3.03 -0.89
CA SER A 2 30.89 1.69 -0.69
C SER A 2 29.90 1.36 -1.80
N LYS A 3 29.65 0.09 -2.10
CA LYS A 3 28.54 -0.33 -2.99
C LYS A 3 27.19 0.26 -2.53
N PHE A 4 27.08 0.51 -1.22
CA PHE A 4 25.97 1.19 -0.55
C PHE A 4 25.70 2.61 -1.08
N ASP A 5 26.71 3.49 -1.11
CA ASP A 5 26.52 4.90 -1.47
C ASP A 5 26.02 5.05 -2.91
N LYS A 6 26.54 4.19 -3.79
CA LYS A 6 26.18 4.17 -5.21
C LYS A 6 24.74 3.75 -5.44
N GLU A 7 24.24 2.75 -4.73
CA GLU A 7 22.87 2.25 -4.91
C GLU A 7 21.82 3.14 -4.22
N TRP A 8 22.20 3.83 -3.15
CA TRP A 8 21.33 4.72 -2.38
C TRP A 8 21.07 6.07 -3.06
N SER A 9 22.11 6.70 -3.60
CA SER A 9 22.05 8.10 -4.09
C SER A 9 22.47 8.30 -5.54
N GLU A 10 23.28 7.40 -6.13
CA GLU A 10 23.80 7.59 -7.49
C GLU A 10 22.97 6.86 -8.55
N TYR A 11 22.80 7.51 -9.70
CA TYR A 11 22.26 6.84 -10.87
C TYR A 11 23.27 5.79 -11.37
N LYS A 12 22.80 4.56 -11.59
CA LYS A 12 23.63 3.48 -12.13
C LYS A 12 24.18 3.88 -13.51
N THR A 13 25.46 3.64 -13.75
CA THR A 13 26.14 3.90 -15.03
C THR A 13 26.83 2.62 -15.54
N GLY A 14 26.90 2.44 -16.87
CA GLY A 14 27.59 1.30 -17.51
C GLY A 14 26.77 0.01 -17.63
N ILE A 15 27.46 -1.15 -17.67
CA ILE A 15 26.86 -2.50 -17.89
C ILE A 15 25.85 -2.86 -16.78
N THR A 16 26.06 -2.38 -15.56
CA THR A 16 25.11 -2.54 -14.43
C THR A 16 23.80 -1.78 -14.65
N ALA A 17 23.82 -0.63 -15.34
CA ALA A 17 22.62 0.10 -15.75
C ALA A 17 21.89 -0.60 -16.91
N ALA A 18 22.61 -1.32 -17.78
CA ALA A 18 22.01 -2.13 -18.84
C ALA A 18 21.31 -3.38 -18.29
N LEU A 19 21.80 -3.94 -17.17
CA LEU A 19 21.19 -5.10 -16.50
C LEU A 19 20.03 -4.72 -15.57
N ARG A 20 20.09 -3.55 -14.92
CA ARG A 20 19.01 -3.01 -14.07
C ARG A 20 18.89 -1.49 -14.19
N PRO A 21 18.20 -0.98 -15.20
CA PRO A 21 17.94 0.46 -15.32
C PRO A 21 16.90 0.87 -14.28
N GLY A 22 17.22 1.85 -13.44
CA GLY A 22 16.27 2.37 -12.46
C GLY A 22 16.84 3.54 -11.65
N PRO A 23 15.97 4.44 -11.14
CA PRO A 23 16.40 5.51 -10.25
C PRO A 23 16.91 4.95 -8.91
N PRO A 24 17.75 5.71 -8.18
CA PRO A 24 18.28 5.29 -6.88
C PRO A 24 17.17 5.01 -5.86
N LEU A 25 17.44 4.14 -4.87
CA LEU A 25 16.49 3.75 -3.82
C LEU A 25 15.84 4.95 -3.13
N ARG A 26 16.66 5.94 -2.76
CA ARG A 26 16.19 7.17 -2.11
C ARG A 26 15.16 7.91 -2.96
N HIS A 27 15.39 7.99 -4.27
CA HIS A 27 14.48 8.68 -5.18
C HIS A 27 13.12 7.98 -5.26
N LYS A 28 13.11 6.64 -5.29
CA LYS A 28 11.87 5.85 -5.26
C LYS A 28 11.07 6.08 -3.98
N ILE A 29 11.74 6.17 -2.82
CA ILE A 29 11.10 6.50 -1.54
C ILE A 29 10.53 7.93 -1.56
N GLU A 30 11.27 8.90 -2.11
CA GLU A 30 10.80 10.29 -2.25
C GLU A 30 9.56 10.37 -3.18
N ILE A 31 9.53 9.60 -4.27
CA ILE A 31 8.34 9.47 -5.12
C ILE A 31 7.17 8.89 -4.33
N ALA A 32 7.37 7.78 -3.62
CA ALA A 32 6.34 7.14 -2.82
C ALA A 32 5.79 8.11 -1.76
N LEU A 33 6.65 8.84 -1.06
CA LEU A 33 6.26 9.84 -0.08
C LEU A 33 5.34 10.92 -0.69
N LYS A 34 5.75 11.53 -1.81
CA LYS A 34 4.94 12.56 -2.49
C LYS A 34 3.58 12.02 -2.93
N ARG A 35 3.54 10.78 -3.43
CA ARG A 35 2.29 10.14 -3.86
C ARG A 35 1.37 9.88 -2.66
N ILE A 36 1.90 9.45 -1.52
CA ILE A 36 1.12 9.27 -0.29
C ILE A 36 0.58 10.60 0.22
N GLU A 37 1.39 11.65 0.24
CA GLU A 37 0.93 12.99 0.63
C GLU A 37 -0.19 13.50 -0.30
N ALA A 38 -0.11 13.22 -1.60
CA ALA A 38 -1.18 13.53 -2.53
C ALA A 38 -2.47 12.75 -2.20
N GLN A 39 -2.38 11.48 -1.81
CA GLN A 39 -3.55 10.70 -1.38
C GLN A 39 -4.13 11.22 -0.06
N VAL A 40 -3.31 11.68 0.89
CA VAL A 40 -3.79 12.35 2.12
C VAL A 40 -4.64 13.58 1.76
N GLN A 41 -4.14 14.44 0.87
CA GLN A 41 -4.89 15.63 0.43
C GLN A 41 -6.19 15.26 -0.30
N TYR A 42 -6.16 14.21 -1.13
CA TYR A 42 -7.34 13.70 -1.82
C TYR A 42 -8.41 13.20 -0.83
N LEU A 43 -8.02 12.41 0.17
CA LEU A 43 -8.92 11.92 1.21
C LEU A 43 -9.51 13.06 2.03
N ASN A 44 -8.72 14.09 2.37
CA ASN A 44 -9.20 15.29 3.05
C ASN A 44 -10.29 16.03 2.24
N GLY A 45 -10.13 16.12 0.92
CA GLY A 45 -11.17 16.63 0.02
C GLY A 45 -12.46 15.80 0.08
N ALA A 46 -12.34 14.47 0.06
CA ALA A 46 -13.47 13.56 0.15
C ALA A 46 -14.20 13.65 1.50
N ILE A 47 -13.46 13.73 2.61
CA ILE A 47 -14.01 13.91 3.97
C ILE A 47 -14.83 15.21 4.06
N ASN A 48 -14.31 16.30 3.50
CA ASN A 48 -15.02 17.58 3.47
C ASN A 48 -16.35 17.48 2.70
N LEU A 49 -16.36 16.79 1.55
CA LEU A 49 -17.57 16.57 0.77
C LEU A 49 -18.59 15.70 1.53
N LEU A 50 -18.14 14.65 2.21
CA LEU A 50 -18.99 13.81 3.04
C LEU A 50 -19.59 14.59 4.21
N SER A 51 -18.82 15.48 4.84
CA SER A 51 -19.30 16.37 5.91
C SER A 51 -20.40 17.34 5.43
N GLN A 52 -20.24 17.91 4.22
CA GLN A 52 -21.29 18.75 3.63
C GLN A 52 -22.57 17.95 3.33
N ARG A 53 -22.42 16.74 2.80
CA ARG A 53 -23.55 15.83 2.53
C ARG A 53 -24.25 15.41 3.82
N ASP A 54 -23.51 15.10 4.88
CA ASP A 54 -24.07 14.79 6.21
C ASP A 54 -25.01 15.89 6.68
N LYS A 55 -24.55 17.14 6.69
CA LYS A 55 -25.34 18.30 7.12
C LYS A 55 -26.60 18.46 6.28
N ALA A 56 -26.48 18.37 4.96
CA ALA A 56 -27.61 18.51 4.04
C ALA A 56 -28.65 17.40 4.24
N LEU A 57 -28.20 16.16 4.43
CA LEU A 57 -29.09 15.01 4.62
C LEU A 57 -29.75 15.02 5.99
N PHE A 58 -29.02 15.44 7.03
CA PHE A 58 -29.56 15.64 8.37
C PHE A 58 -30.70 16.66 8.36
N GLN A 59 -30.54 17.78 7.65
CA GLN A 59 -31.64 18.74 7.50
C GLN A 59 -32.88 18.10 6.84
N LYS A 60 -32.69 17.25 5.82
CA LYS A 60 -33.79 16.52 5.18
C LYS A 60 -34.48 15.54 6.13
N VAL A 61 -33.74 14.90 7.04
CA VAL A 61 -34.31 14.05 8.10
C VAL A 61 -35.22 14.88 8.98
N VAL A 62 -34.74 16.03 9.49
CA VAL A 62 -35.52 16.95 10.34
C VAL A 62 -36.78 17.46 9.63
N ASP A 63 -36.65 17.86 8.37
CA ASP A 63 -37.76 18.36 7.56
C ASP A 63 -38.83 17.29 7.30
N ALA A 64 -38.42 16.04 7.01
CA ALA A 64 -39.36 14.93 6.82
C ALA A 64 -40.06 14.55 8.13
N TYR A 65 -39.31 14.53 9.23
CA TYR A 65 -39.83 14.22 10.56
C TYR A 65 -40.86 15.26 11.03
N SER A 66 -40.57 16.55 10.84
CA SER A 66 -41.49 17.65 11.22
C SER A 66 -42.80 17.65 10.42
N LYS A 67 -42.79 17.09 9.21
CA LYS A 67 -43.99 16.90 8.37
C LYS A 67 -44.70 15.56 8.64
N HIS A 68 -44.27 14.82 9.66
CA HIS A 68 -44.75 13.46 9.98
C HIS A 68 -44.60 12.44 8.82
N ASP A 69 -43.71 12.72 7.86
CA ASP A 69 -43.39 11.79 6.77
C ASP A 69 -42.31 10.80 7.23
N MET A 70 -42.73 9.86 8.09
CA MET A 70 -41.83 8.90 8.73
C MET A 70 -41.14 7.98 7.72
N LYS A 71 -41.79 7.67 6.58
CA LYS A 71 -41.19 6.86 5.52
C LYS A 71 -39.97 7.56 4.93
N ARG A 72 -40.09 8.83 4.55
CA ARG A 72 -38.94 9.59 4.04
C ARG A 72 -37.89 9.86 5.09
N ALA A 73 -38.30 10.16 6.32
CA ALA A 73 -37.37 10.35 7.43
C ALA A 73 -36.46 9.13 7.63
N ASN A 74 -37.03 7.91 7.61
CA ASN A 74 -36.27 6.66 7.74
C ASN A 74 -35.31 6.42 6.58
N VAL A 75 -35.71 6.71 5.34
CA VAL A 75 -34.83 6.60 4.17
C VAL A 75 -33.64 7.55 4.29
N TYR A 76 -33.87 8.82 4.60
CA TYR A 76 -32.80 9.80 4.77
C TYR A 76 -31.89 9.47 5.97
N ALA A 77 -32.44 8.95 7.07
CA ALA A 77 -31.65 8.57 8.24
C ALA A 77 -30.72 7.37 7.94
N SER A 78 -31.20 6.40 7.15
CA SER A 78 -30.39 5.24 6.75
C SER A 78 -29.20 5.68 5.89
N GLU A 79 -29.44 6.53 4.90
CA GLU A 79 -28.38 7.09 4.06
C GLU A 79 -27.42 7.98 4.87
N LEU A 80 -27.91 8.74 5.86
CA LEU A 80 -27.06 9.54 6.75
C LEU A 80 -26.09 8.64 7.54
N ALA A 81 -26.57 7.49 8.03
CA ALA A 81 -25.74 6.54 8.75
C ALA A 81 -24.61 5.97 7.85
N GLU A 82 -24.92 5.65 6.59
CA GLU A 82 -23.91 5.18 5.64
C GLU A 82 -22.88 6.28 5.31
N ILE A 83 -23.31 7.53 5.09
CA ILE A 83 -22.40 8.67 4.88
C ILE A 83 -21.44 8.85 6.07
N ARG A 84 -21.94 8.74 7.31
CA ARG A 84 -21.11 8.84 8.52
C ARG A 84 -20.12 7.70 8.64
N LYS A 85 -20.56 6.47 8.33
CA LYS A 85 -19.68 5.29 8.30
C LYS A 85 -18.55 5.47 7.28
N MET A 86 -18.89 5.94 6.08
CA MET A 86 -17.90 6.27 5.04
C MET A 86 -16.92 7.36 5.50
N ALA A 87 -17.42 8.44 6.13
CA ALA A 87 -16.58 9.53 6.63
C ALA A 87 -15.57 9.05 7.68
N ASN A 88 -16.01 8.21 8.64
CA ASN A 88 -15.14 7.61 9.65
C ASN A 88 -14.05 6.73 9.03
N PHE A 89 -14.39 5.92 8.03
CA PHE A 89 -13.39 5.12 7.31
C PHE A 89 -12.36 6.00 6.59
N MET A 90 -12.80 7.07 5.92
CA MET A 90 -11.90 8.00 5.24
C MET A 90 -10.96 8.71 6.22
N MET A 91 -11.47 9.14 7.38
CA MET A 91 -10.65 9.78 8.41
C MET A 91 -9.58 8.83 8.95
N ASN A 92 -9.92 7.57 9.21
CA ASN A 92 -8.94 6.57 9.65
C ASN A 92 -7.90 6.25 8.57
N ALA A 93 -8.32 6.18 7.30
CA ALA A 93 -7.42 6.00 6.16
C ALA A 93 -6.44 7.17 6.02
N GLU A 94 -6.93 8.40 6.15
CA GLU A 94 -6.14 9.62 6.07
C GLU A 94 -5.03 9.64 7.14
N LEU A 95 -5.40 9.43 8.42
CA LEU A 95 -4.44 9.35 9.53
C LEU A 95 -3.41 8.23 9.34
N ALA A 96 -3.84 7.09 8.81
CA ALA A 96 -2.94 5.97 8.53
C ALA A 96 -1.92 6.32 7.44
N LEU A 97 -2.33 7.03 6.38
CA LEU A 97 -1.43 7.50 5.33
C LEU A 97 -0.48 8.61 5.83
N GLU A 98 -0.95 9.53 6.68
CA GLU A 98 -0.07 10.50 7.34
C GLU A 98 1.03 9.80 8.16
N ARG A 99 0.66 8.78 8.92
CA ARG A 99 1.60 7.96 9.68
C ARG A 99 2.62 7.27 8.76
N VAL A 100 2.20 6.79 7.61
CA VAL A 100 3.12 6.22 6.61
C VAL A 100 4.08 7.28 6.10
N ALA A 101 3.58 8.47 5.72
CA ALA A 101 4.42 9.56 5.25
C ALA A 101 5.50 9.95 6.29
N LEU A 102 5.12 10.04 7.57
CA LEU A 102 6.07 10.30 8.65
C LEU A 102 7.15 9.22 8.77
N ARG A 103 6.80 7.94 8.59
CA ARG A 103 7.77 6.83 8.61
C ARG A 103 8.69 6.84 7.40
N LEU A 104 8.18 7.12 6.20
CA LEU A 104 9.02 7.19 5.00
C LEU A 104 10.08 8.30 5.11
N ARG A 105 9.77 9.41 5.80
CA ARG A 105 10.74 10.48 6.08
C ARG A 105 11.91 10.05 6.98
N THR A 106 11.78 8.98 7.76
CA THR A 106 12.86 8.48 8.61
C THR A 106 13.83 7.54 7.88
N VAL A 107 13.58 7.20 6.62
CA VAL A 107 14.52 6.39 5.84
C VAL A 107 15.68 7.27 5.40
N THR A 108 16.82 7.10 6.06
CA THR A 108 18.05 7.87 5.81
C THR A 108 19.11 7.04 5.11
N GLU A 109 19.03 5.71 5.20
CA GLU A 109 20.06 4.76 4.77
C GLU A 109 19.45 3.41 4.36
N VAL A 110 20.12 2.64 3.50
CA VAL A 110 19.64 1.33 3.04
C VAL A 110 19.40 0.34 4.20
N GLY A 111 20.22 0.38 5.25
CA GLY A 111 20.15 -0.55 6.38
C GLY A 111 18.88 -0.44 7.22
N ASN A 112 18.18 0.70 7.20
CA ASN A 112 16.93 0.90 7.93
C ASN A 112 15.67 0.73 7.06
N VAL A 113 15.83 0.49 5.75
CA VAL A 113 14.73 0.37 4.78
C VAL A 113 13.76 -0.74 5.19
N ALA A 114 14.24 -1.96 5.44
CA ALA A 114 13.36 -3.09 5.76
C ALA A 114 12.55 -2.87 7.06
N ALA A 115 13.19 -2.34 8.10
CA ALA A 115 12.56 -2.04 9.38
C ALA A 115 11.45 -0.97 9.26
N VAL A 116 11.61 -0.02 8.34
CA VAL A 116 10.62 1.04 8.09
C VAL A 116 9.53 0.58 7.12
N LEU A 117 9.89 -0.07 6.02
CA LEU A 117 8.97 -0.40 4.93
C LEU A 117 8.05 -1.58 5.23
N ALA A 118 8.51 -2.61 5.93
CA ALA A 118 7.68 -3.78 6.26
C ALA A 118 6.36 -3.41 6.99
N PRO A 119 6.37 -2.57 8.05
CA PRO A 119 5.12 -2.12 8.67
C PRO A 119 4.36 -1.08 7.85
N VAL A 120 5.01 -0.37 6.91
CA VAL A 120 4.33 0.54 5.97
C VAL A 120 3.48 -0.23 4.96
N GLY A 121 4.03 -1.28 4.35
CA GLY A 121 3.29 -2.10 3.37
C GLY A 121 1.99 -2.66 3.94
N ARG A 122 2.01 -3.15 5.19
CA ARG A 122 0.80 -3.63 5.88
C ARG A 122 -0.26 -2.55 6.10
N ILE A 123 0.16 -1.33 6.44
CA ILE A 123 -0.75 -0.20 6.60
C ILE A 123 -1.38 0.17 5.26
N LEU A 124 -0.57 0.30 4.21
CA LEU A 124 -1.06 0.63 2.87
C LEU A 124 -2.06 -0.40 2.34
N GLN A 125 -1.79 -1.69 2.54
CA GLN A 125 -2.71 -2.75 2.14
C GLN A 125 -4.03 -2.71 2.93
N SER A 126 -3.99 -2.42 4.23
CA SER A 126 -5.19 -2.24 5.05
C SER A 126 -6.02 -1.04 4.59
N VAL A 127 -5.38 0.12 4.39
CA VAL A 127 -6.05 1.32 3.89
C VAL A 127 -6.66 1.06 2.51
N ARG A 128 -5.91 0.47 1.58
CA ARG A 128 -6.38 0.09 0.25
C ARG A 128 -7.65 -0.76 0.31
N THR A 129 -7.66 -1.78 1.17
CA THR A 129 -8.81 -2.68 1.34
C THR A 129 -10.03 -1.94 1.91
N ASN A 130 -9.81 -1.02 2.85
CA ASN A 130 -10.90 -0.27 3.50
C ASN A 130 -11.55 0.77 2.59
N ILE A 131 -10.81 1.30 1.61
CA ILE A 131 -11.34 2.27 0.64
C ILE A 131 -11.78 1.62 -0.68
N ALA A 132 -11.54 0.32 -0.84
CA ALA A 132 -11.89 -0.44 -2.03
C ALA A 132 -13.40 -0.37 -2.31
N GLY A 133 -13.76 -0.24 -3.59
CA GLY A 133 -15.16 -0.13 -4.03
C GLY A 133 -15.84 1.23 -3.79
N VAL A 134 -15.31 2.07 -2.88
CA VAL A 134 -15.83 3.42 -2.63
C VAL A 134 -14.98 4.48 -3.35
N PHE A 135 -13.66 4.31 -3.35
CA PHE A 135 -12.71 5.22 -4.00
C PHE A 135 -11.72 4.46 -4.90
N PRO A 136 -12.15 4.02 -6.11
CA PRO A 136 -11.34 3.19 -7.00
C PRO A 136 -10.01 3.84 -7.43
N ASN A 137 -9.98 5.16 -7.53
CA ASN A 137 -8.76 5.88 -7.90
C ASN A 137 -7.73 5.84 -6.76
N ALA A 138 -8.15 6.10 -5.53
CA ALA A 138 -7.25 6.01 -4.38
C ALA A 138 -6.81 4.55 -4.14
N GLU A 139 -7.70 3.57 -4.34
CA GLU A 139 -7.36 2.16 -4.27
C GLU A 139 -6.24 1.78 -5.27
N ARG A 140 -6.37 2.22 -6.53
CA ARG A 140 -5.36 2.00 -7.58
C ARG A 140 -4.03 2.64 -7.21
N GLU A 141 -4.05 3.92 -6.83
CA GLU A 141 -2.85 4.67 -6.48
C GLU A 141 -2.10 4.04 -5.30
N LEU A 142 -2.82 3.62 -4.25
CA LEU A 142 -2.20 2.92 -3.11
C LEU A 142 -1.61 1.57 -3.51
N GLY A 143 -2.23 0.86 -4.45
CA GLY A 143 -1.66 -0.38 -5.01
C GLY A 143 -0.34 -0.14 -5.75
N GLU A 144 -0.27 0.92 -6.57
CA GLU A 144 0.94 1.31 -7.28
C GLU A 144 2.05 1.79 -6.33
N ILE A 145 1.69 2.54 -5.28
CA ILE A 145 2.63 2.94 -4.23
C ILE A 145 3.17 1.73 -3.48
N THR A 146 2.31 0.75 -3.16
CA THR A 146 2.72 -0.49 -2.48
C THR A 146 3.71 -1.26 -3.34
N THR A 147 3.42 -1.41 -4.64
CA THR A 147 4.31 -2.08 -5.60
C THR A 147 5.68 -1.38 -5.67
N LEU A 148 5.69 -0.04 -5.73
CA LEU A 148 6.93 0.73 -5.73
C LEU A 148 7.76 0.53 -4.44
N LEU A 149 7.11 0.45 -3.29
CA LEU A 149 7.79 0.22 -2.01
C LEU A 149 8.29 -1.22 -1.88
N ASP A 150 7.59 -2.20 -2.44
CA ASP A 150 8.02 -3.60 -2.50
C ASP A 150 9.28 -3.73 -3.37
N GLU A 151 9.35 -3.04 -4.51
CA GLU A 151 10.56 -2.97 -5.34
C GLU A 151 11.76 -2.40 -4.56
N VAL A 152 11.55 -1.31 -3.82
CA VAL A 152 12.59 -0.69 -2.96
C VAL A 152 13.07 -1.67 -1.90
N MET A 153 12.16 -2.41 -1.27
CA MET A 153 12.49 -3.40 -0.25
C MET A 153 13.30 -4.57 -0.81
N VAL A 154 12.93 -5.07 -2.00
CA VAL A 154 13.70 -6.11 -2.71
C VAL A 154 15.08 -5.61 -3.09
N GLU A 155 15.20 -4.41 -3.67
CA GLU A 155 16.49 -3.86 -4.06
C GLU A 155 17.39 -3.58 -2.84
N ALA A 156 16.85 -3.04 -1.76
CA ALA A 156 17.60 -2.81 -0.51
C ALA A 156 18.14 -4.12 0.07
N SER A 157 17.36 -5.21 0.04
CA SER A 157 17.78 -6.53 0.53
C SER A 157 18.96 -7.10 -0.26
N GLN A 158 18.97 -6.91 -1.58
CA GLN A 158 20.07 -7.36 -2.44
C GLN A 158 21.35 -6.56 -2.21
N VAL A 159 21.24 -5.29 -1.84
CA VAL A 159 22.39 -4.41 -1.55
C VAL A 159 23.03 -4.74 -0.20
N THR A 160 22.22 -5.02 0.82
CA THR A 160 22.72 -5.33 2.17
C THR A 160 23.19 -6.78 2.31
N GLY A 161 22.85 -7.65 1.37
CA GLY A 161 23.12 -9.09 1.48
C GLY A 161 22.28 -9.77 2.57
N MET A 162 21.42 -9.01 3.27
CA MET A 162 20.33 -9.58 4.05
C MET A 162 19.25 -9.96 3.05
N SER A 163 19.15 -11.24 2.73
CA SER A 163 17.92 -11.76 2.14
C SER A 163 16.75 -11.30 3.02
N PRO A 164 15.64 -10.80 2.46
CA PRO A 164 14.43 -10.65 3.26
C PRO A 164 14.18 -12.02 3.86
N ASP A 165 13.93 -12.06 5.15
CA ASP A 165 13.64 -13.29 5.86
C ASP A 165 12.28 -13.81 5.35
N PHE A 166 12.31 -14.46 4.20
CA PHE A 166 11.24 -15.27 3.64
C PHE A 166 11.28 -16.67 4.28
N GLU A 167 11.72 -16.80 5.54
CA GLU A 167 11.48 -17.97 6.41
C GLU A 167 9.97 -18.13 6.76
N VAL A 168 9.10 -17.87 5.79
CA VAL A 168 7.75 -18.41 5.72
C VAL A 168 7.51 -18.87 4.28
N ALA A 169 8.44 -19.64 3.71
CA ALA A 169 7.97 -20.73 2.86
C ALA A 169 7.13 -21.60 3.78
N SER A 170 5.81 -21.67 3.54
CA SER A 170 4.99 -22.61 4.29
C SER A 170 5.60 -24.01 4.12
N GLU A 171 5.52 -24.85 5.14
CA GLU A 171 5.92 -26.26 5.08
C GLU A 171 5.38 -26.97 3.81
N GLU A 172 4.24 -26.50 3.31
CA GLU A 172 3.60 -26.92 2.07
C GLU A 172 4.36 -26.52 0.79
N ALA A 173 5.01 -25.35 0.76
CA ALA A 173 5.85 -24.93 -0.35
C ALA A 173 7.15 -25.76 -0.43
N GLU A 174 7.76 -26.09 0.71
CA GLU A 174 8.91 -27.01 0.75
C GLU A 174 8.53 -28.41 0.29
N LYS A 175 7.35 -28.89 0.70
CA LYS A 175 6.82 -30.17 0.25
C LYS A 175 6.62 -30.22 -1.26
N ILE A 176 6.02 -29.19 -1.87
CA ILE A 176 5.83 -29.09 -3.32
C ILE A 176 7.18 -29.09 -4.06
N LEU A 177 8.17 -28.35 -3.57
CA LEU A 177 9.51 -28.32 -4.15
C LEU A 177 10.20 -29.70 -4.04
N SER A 178 10.01 -30.42 -2.93
CA SER A 178 10.54 -31.78 -2.76
C SER A 178 9.89 -32.77 -3.74
N GLU A 179 8.57 -32.70 -3.93
CA GLU A 179 7.83 -33.57 -4.85
C GLU A 179 8.24 -33.29 -6.30
N ALA A 180 8.42 -32.02 -6.66
CA ALA A 180 8.91 -31.62 -7.97
C ALA A 180 10.34 -32.11 -8.24
N ALA A 181 11.24 -32.04 -7.24
CA ALA A 181 12.61 -32.53 -7.33
C ALA A 181 12.67 -34.05 -7.55
N VAL A 182 11.83 -34.82 -6.84
CA VAL A 182 11.74 -36.28 -7.01
C VAL A 182 11.26 -36.65 -8.42
N ILE A 183 10.24 -35.96 -8.94
CA ILE A 183 9.73 -36.20 -10.30
C ILE A 183 10.78 -35.83 -11.36
N ALA A 184 11.53 -34.75 -11.14
CA ALA A 184 12.62 -34.35 -12.03
C ALA A 184 13.74 -35.41 -12.05
N GLU A 185 14.16 -35.93 -10.89
CA GLU A 185 15.15 -37.00 -10.81
C GLU A 185 14.67 -38.30 -11.49
N GLN A 186 13.41 -38.68 -11.32
CA GLN A 186 12.84 -39.87 -11.98
C GLN A 186 12.86 -39.71 -13.50
N ARG A 187 12.42 -38.55 -14.01
CA ARG A 187 12.45 -38.27 -15.46
C ARG A 187 13.87 -38.19 -16.03
N MET A 188 14.85 -37.79 -15.23
CA MET A 188 16.25 -37.83 -15.62
C MET A 188 16.74 -39.29 -15.69
N LYS A 189 16.43 -40.12 -14.68
CA LYS A 189 16.81 -41.55 -14.68
C LYS A 189 16.16 -42.34 -15.83
N GLU A 190 14.99 -41.96 -16.30
CA GLU A 190 14.33 -42.59 -17.47
C GLU A 190 14.90 -42.12 -18.83
N LYS A 191 15.62 -41.00 -18.88
CA LYS A 191 16.18 -40.42 -20.11
C LYS A 191 17.68 -40.66 -20.29
N PHE A 192 18.35 -41.27 -19.32
CA PHE A 192 19.73 -41.75 -19.48
C PHE A 192 19.69 -43.28 -19.65
N PRO A 193 20.24 -43.83 -20.76
CA PRO A 193 20.31 -45.27 -20.99
C PRO A 193 21.24 -46.00 -20.02
#